data_AF-A0A3B8QI19-F1
#
_entry.id   AF-A0A3B8QI19-F1
#
_cell.length_a   1.000
_cell.length_b   1.000
_cell.length_c   1.000
_cell.angle_alpha   90.00
_cell.angle_beta   90.00
_cell.angle_gamma   90.00
#
_symmetry.space_group_name_H-M   'P 1'
#
loop_
_entity.id
_entity.type
_entity.pdbx_description
1 polymer ?
#
loop_
_entity_poly.entity_id
_entity_poly.type
_entity_poly.pdbx_seq_one_letter_code
_entity_poly.pdbx_strand_id
1 'polypeptide(L)'
;MGTERVQEAVEELFPHARVLRIDSDSTRKKAAMSQYVDWLERREVDIVVGTQMVGKGLDIQGLDVAVILNADNALQLPDFRAHERAFQLFTQVAGRTGRRDAPGHVYIQTATPEHPVLLAVQSGKYEAMADQLLLDRQTHHYPPFVRMIRLEVRHRREFVAQQAAHYLAGQLNAALGGGVLGPDAPSVGRVKNLYLQHLWLKLPVERGLPATKKRVRQTVDQLTFHPDFKSVKVVVDVDPY
;
A
#
# COMPACT_ATOMS: atom_id res chain seq x y z
N MET A 1 2.52 15.31 6.95
CA MET A 1 2.75 16.60 6.26
C MET A 1 2.36 16.41 4.80
N GLY A 2 1.57 17.33 4.23
CA GLY A 2 1.23 17.27 2.80
C GLY A 2 2.37 17.79 1.94
N THR A 3 2.45 17.38 0.68
CA THR A 3 3.46 17.84 -0.29
C THR A 3 3.44 19.35 -0.49
N GLU A 4 2.29 19.99 -0.33
CA GLU A 4 2.13 21.46 -0.44
C GLU A 4 2.93 22.21 0.62
N ARG A 5 2.81 21.79 1.89
CA ARG A 5 3.58 22.39 2.99
C ARG A 5 5.08 22.16 2.85
N VAL A 6 5.47 21.03 2.25
CA VAL A 6 6.88 20.75 1.98
C VAL A 6 7.39 21.68 0.88
N GLN A 7 6.62 21.88 -0.20
CA GLN A 7 6.97 22.82 -1.26
C GLN A 7 7.13 24.23 -0.71
N GLU A 8 6.16 24.74 0.05
CA GLU A 8 6.20 26.08 0.65
C GLU A 8 7.47 26.27 1.50
N ALA A 9 7.79 25.30 2.36
CA ALA A 9 9.00 25.36 3.18
C ALA A 9 10.30 25.29 2.36
N VAL A 10 10.31 24.52 1.27
CA VAL A 10 11.47 24.43 0.35
C VAL A 10 11.67 25.75 -0.39
N GLU A 11 10.60 26.36 -0.89
CA GLU A 11 10.65 27.66 -1.58
C GLU A 11 11.11 28.79 -0.64
N GLU A 12 10.71 28.74 0.63
CA GLU A 12 11.16 29.69 1.66
C GLU A 12 12.66 29.53 1.98
N LEU A 13 13.13 28.28 2.13
CA LEU A 13 14.53 27.98 2.44
C LEU A 13 15.48 28.18 1.25
N PHE A 14 14.98 27.96 0.02
CA PHE A 14 15.75 28.05 -1.21
C PHE A 14 15.07 28.98 -2.23
N PRO A 15 15.04 30.31 -1.96
CA PRO A 15 14.27 31.27 -2.75
C PRO A 15 14.75 31.43 -4.21
N HIS A 16 15.93 30.90 -4.53
CA HIS A 16 16.51 30.92 -5.88
C HIS A 16 16.43 29.58 -6.61
N ALA A 17 15.99 28.51 -5.93
CA ALA A 17 15.87 27.20 -6.54
C ALA A 17 14.56 27.09 -7.33
N ARG A 18 14.61 26.45 -8.50
CA ARG A 18 13.41 26.11 -9.28
C ARG A 18 12.81 24.83 -8.75
N VAL A 19 11.69 24.96 -8.05
CA VAL A 19 10.99 23.85 -7.39
C VAL A 19 9.88 23.33 -8.30
N LEU A 20 9.85 22.02 -8.51
CA LEU A 20 8.78 21.32 -9.22
C LEU A 20 8.01 20.42 -8.25
N ARG A 21 6.70 20.65 -8.13
CA ARG A 21 5.81 19.73 -7.43
C ARG A 21 5.26 18.67 -8.38
N ILE A 22 5.38 17.39 -7.98
CA ILE A 22 4.83 16.24 -8.71
C ILE A 22 3.78 15.55 -7.84
N ASP A 23 2.52 15.67 -8.24
CA ASP A 23 1.39 15.02 -7.59
C ASP A 23 1.06 13.69 -8.28
N SER A 24 0.47 12.77 -7.51
CA SER A 24 0.03 11.45 -8.01
C SER A 24 -0.95 11.53 -9.19
N ASP A 25 -1.71 12.62 -9.27
CA ASP A 25 -2.70 12.82 -10.34
C ASP A 25 -2.13 13.52 -11.58
N SER A 26 -1.05 14.31 -11.47
CA SER A 26 -0.44 15.03 -12.61
C SER A 26 0.43 14.13 -13.49
N THR A 27 0.91 13.01 -12.94
CA THR A 27 1.80 12.03 -13.59
C THR A 27 1.09 10.96 -14.42
N ARG A 28 -0.25 10.93 -14.46
CA ARG A 28 -1.01 9.85 -15.15
C ARG A 28 -0.76 9.79 -16.67
N LYS A 29 -0.20 10.84 -17.27
CA LYS A 29 0.16 10.87 -18.69
C LYS A 29 1.66 10.61 -18.83
N LYS A 30 2.04 9.53 -19.54
CA LYS A 30 3.44 9.18 -19.84
C LYS A 30 4.26 10.34 -20.41
N ALA A 31 3.63 11.22 -21.20
CA ALA A 31 4.25 12.42 -21.76
C ALA A 31 4.70 13.44 -20.70
N ALA A 32 3.93 13.63 -19.62
CA ALA A 32 4.30 14.55 -18.55
C ALA A 32 5.54 14.04 -17.78
N MET A 33 5.65 12.71 -17.64
CA MET A 33 6.79 12.08 -16.97
C MET A 33 8.09 12.32 -17.74
N SER A 34 8.10 12.09 -19.05
CA SER A 34 9.28 12.36 -19.90
C SER A 34 9.70 13.83 -19.85
N GLN A 35 8.73 14.74 -19.85
CA GLN A 35 9.02 16.17 -19.74
C GLN A 35 9.71 16.55 -18.43
N TYR A 36 9.30 15.95 -17.30
CA TYR A 36 9.96 16.20 -16.01
C TYR A 36 11.40 15.69 -15.98
N VAL A 37 11.66 14.52 -16.58
CA VAL A 37 13.01 13.99 -16.74
C VAL A 37 13.86 14.94 -17.57
N ASP A 38 13.36 15.38 -18.74
CA ASP A 38 14.06 16.32 -19.61
C ASP A 38 14.42 17.62 -18.88
N TRP A 39 13.50 18.17 -18.09
CA TRP A 39 13.76 19.37 -17.29
C TRP A 39 14.85 19.17 -16.24
N LEU A 40 14.93 18.00 -15.63
CA LEU A 40 15.96 17.69 -14.63
C LEU A 40 17.33 17.47 -15.28
N GLU A 41 17.36 16.76 -16.40
CA GLU A 41 18.59 16.55 -17.17
C GLU A 41 19.16 17.85 -17.73
N ARG A 42 18.30 18.75 -18.21
CA ARG A 42 18.68 20.09 -18.70
C ARG A 42 18.96 21.10 -17.59
N ARG A 43 18.80 20.70 -16.31
CA ARG A 43 18.89 21.60 -15.15
C ARG A 43 17.96 22.81 -15.32
N GLU A 44 16.74 22.57 -15.76
CA GLU A 44 15.62 23.54 -15.75
C GLU A 44 14.86 23.51 -14.43
N VAL A 45 15.02 22.44 -13.63
CA VAL A 45 14.50 22.25 -12.28
C VAL A 45 15.64 21.86 -11.35
N ASP A 46 15.66 22.43 -10.14
CA ASP A 46 16.69 22.17 -9.13
C ASP A 46 16.19 21.22 -8.04
N ILE A 47 14.92 21.32 -7.64
CA ILE A 47 14.34 20.53 -6.56
C ILE A 47 13.00 19.95 -6.99
N VAL A 48 12.79 18.66 -6.72
CA VAL A 48 11.50 17.99 -6.93
C VAL A 48 10.87 17.63 -5.60
N VAL A 49 9.63 18.03 -5.39
CA VAL A 49 8.81 17.63 -4.24
C VAL A 49 7.64 16.79 -4.74
N GLY A 50 7.48 15.57 -4.24
CA GLY A 50 6.37 14.72 -4.68
C GLY A 50 5.98 13.64 -3.66
N THR A 51 4.80 13.07 -3.85
CA THR A 51 4.37 11.87 -3.12
C THR A 51 5.04 10.62 -3.70
N GLN A 52 4.78 9.46 -3.07
CA GLN A 52 5.26 8.09 -3.38
C GLN A 52 5.44 7.70 -4.87
N MET A 53 4.90 8.48 -5.81
CA MET A 53 4.97 8.30 -7.25
C MET A 53 6.31 8.67 -7.90
N VAL A 54 7.18 9.45 -7.23
CA VAL A 54 8.54 9.69 -7.75
C VAL A 54 9.25 8.34 -7.96
N GLY A 55 9.07 7.37 -7.05
CA GLY A 55 9.70 6.04 -7.12
C GLY A 55 9.25 5.13 -8.27
N LYS A 56 7.98 5.10 -8.69
CA LYS A 56 7.51 3.98 -9.55
C LYS A 56 7.57 4.17 -11.08
N GLY A 57 8.08 5.30 -11.58
CA GLY A 57 8.16 5.49 -13.05
C GLY A 57 8.99 6.67 -13.56
N LEU A 58 9.52 7.51 -12.67
CA LEU A 58 10.43 8.60 -13.02
C LEU A 58 11.87 8.05 -13.03
N ASP A 59 12.34 7.46 -14.14
CA ASP A 59 13.72 6.94 -14.26
C ASP A 59 14.72 8.10 -14.34
N ILE A 60 15.02 8.69 -13.18
CA ILE A 60 15.98 9.78 -13.05
C ILE A 60 17.19 9.22 -12.36
N GLN A 61 18.30 9.31 -13.07
CA GLN A 61 19.60 8.89 -12.61
C GLN A 61 20.46 10.13 -12.36
N GLY A 62 21.39 10.03 -11.40
CA GLY A 62 22.35 11.09 -11.17
C GLY A 62 21.81 12.28 -10.39
N LEU A 63 20.86 12.07 -9.48
CA LEU A 63 20.52 13.05 -8.45
C LEU A 63 21.66 13.13 -7.42
N ASP A 64 22.03 14.34 -6.99
CA ASP A 64 23.06 14.51 -5.97
C ASP A 64 22.53 14.12 -4.58
N VAL A 65 21.26 14.42 -4.31
CA VAL A 65 20.61 14.20 -3.02
C VAL A 65 19.18 13.70 -3.20
N ALA A 66 18.80 12.70 -2.40
CA ALA A 66 17.40 12.33 -2.18
C ALA A 66 17.04 12.43 -0.70
N VAL A 67 15.83 12.92 -0.41
CA VAL A 67 15.32 13.07 0.95
C VAL A 67 13.99 12.35 1.07
N ILE A 68 13.91 11.39 1.99
CA ILE A 68 12.69 10.67 2.35
C ILE A 68 12.19 11.27 3.65
N LEU A 69 11.12 12.06 3.56
CA LEU A 69 10.49 12.69 4.73
C LEU A 69 9.49 11.74 5.38
N ASN A 70 9.51 11.71 6.72
CA ASN A 70 8.58 10.95 7.55
C ASN A 70 8.41 9.48 7.11
N ALA A 71 9.52 8.75 7.14
CA ALA A 71 9.57 7.33 6.79
C ALA A 71 8.69 6.46 7.70
N ASP A 72 8.41 6.91 8.93
CA ASP A 72 7.57 6.19 9.89
C ASP A 72 6.17 5.93 9.35
N ASN A 73 5.59 6.83 8.54
CA ASN A 73 4.29 6.59 7.91
C ASN A 73 4.27 5.35 7.01
N ALA A 74 5.38 5.06 6.32
CA ALA A 74 5.49 3.89 5.45
C ALA A 74 5.74 2.61 6.28
N LEU A 75 6.45 2.74 7.41
CA LEU A 75 6.80 1.62 8.29
C LEU A 75 5.64 1.21 9.20
N GLN A 76 4.86 2.17 9.72
CA GLN A 76 3.78 1.96 10.69
C GLN A 76 2.40 1.74 10.06
N LEU A 77 2.33 1.65 8.72
CA LEU A 77 1.08 1.37 8.04
C LEU A 77 0.58 -0.03 8.48
N PRO A 78 -0.69 -0.18 8.92
CA PRO A 78 -1.23 -1.45 9.42
C PRO A 78 -1.54 -2.43 8.26
N ASP A 79 -0.49 -2.83 7.56
CA ASP A 79 -0.47 -3.75 6.44
C ASP A 79 0.80 -4.60 6.54
N PHE A 80 0.65 -5.94 6.47
CA PHE A 80 1.78 -6.87 6.54
C PHE A 80 2.79 -6.70 5.39
N ARG A 81 2.43 -5.96 4.33
CA ARG A 81 3.32 -5.59 3.23
C ARG A 81 4.01 -4.24 3.42
N ALA A 82 3.71 -3.50 4.49
CA ALA A 82 4.26 -2.16 4.74
C ALA A 82 5.80 -2.17 4.71
N HIS A 83 6.42 -3.08 5.47
CA HIS A 83 7.89 -3.19 5.55
C HIS A 83 8.54 -3.53 4.20
N GLU A 84 7.97 -4.46 3.44
CA GLU A 84 8.45 -4.80 2.09
C GLU A 84 8.38 -3.59 1.15
N ARG A 85 7.23 -2.89 1.14
CA ARG A 85 7.04 -1.71 0.29
C ARG A 85 7.95 -0.56 0.69
N ALA A 86 8.14 -0.34 1.99
CA ALA A 86 9.05 0.67 2.51
C ALA A 86 10.49 0.36 2.07
N PHE A 87 10.93 -0.89 2.23
CA PHE A 87 12.24 -1.33 1.75
C PHE A 87 12.43 -1.08 0.25
N GLN A 88 11.48 -1.51 -0.58
CA GLN A 88 11.55 -1.33 -2.04
C GLN A 88 11.61 0.15 -2.41
N LEU A 89 10.76 0.97 -1.79
CA LEU A 89 10.73 2.41 -2.03
C LEU A 89 12.05 3.07 -1.65
N PHE A 90 12.56 2.79 -0.46
CA PHE A 90 13.78 3.44 0.06
C PHE A 90 15.02 3.00 -0.72
N THR A 91 15.11 1.71 -1.06
CA THR A 91 16.19 1.17 -1.90
C THR A 91 16.16 1.78 -3.31
N GLN A 92 14.95 1.93 -3.89
CA GLN A 92 14.79 2.54 -5.20
C GLN A 92 15.16 4.02 -5.20
N VAL A 93 14.76 4.76 -4.15
CA VAL A 93 15.17 6.16 -3.97
C VAL A 93 16.69 6.25 -3.84
N ALA A 94 17.30 5.35 -3.07
CA ALA A 94 18.75 5.32 -2.91
C ALA A 94 19.49 5.04 -4.22
N GLY A 95 18.99 4.09 -5.03
CA GLY A 95 19.60 3.73 -6.32
C GLY A 95 19.55 4.81 -7.40
N ARG A 96 18.79 5.90 -7.19
CA ARG A 96 18.70 7.04 -8.12
C ARG A 96 19.70 8.15 -7.82
N THR A 97 20.27 8.11 -6.63
CA THR A 97 21.28 9.08 -6.22
C THR A 97 22.66 8.63 -6.66
N GLY A 98 23.50 9.60 -7.02
CA GLY A 98 24.87 9.37 -7.43
C GLY A 98 25.03 9.15 -8.93
N ARG A 99 26.23 9.47 -9.40
CA ARG A 99 26.72 9.26 -10.78
C ARG A 99 27.99 8.41 -10.71
N ARG A 100 28.47 7.93 -11.87
CA ARG A 100 29.75 7.22 -11.94
C ARG A 100 30.91 8.00 -11.30
N ASP A 101 30.84 9.33 -11.36
CA ASP A 101 31.92 10.23 -10.97
C ASP A 101 31.71 10.90 -9.60
N ALA A 102 30.53 10.77 -8.98
CA ALA A 102 30.22 11.42 -7.69
C ALA A 102 29.22 10.61 -6.85
N PRO A 103 29.49 10.36 -5.56
CA PRO A 103 28.56 9.67 -4.68
C PRO A 103 27.33 10.54 -4.39
N GLY A 104 26.15 9.94 -4.49
CA GLY A 104 24.90 10.56 -4.08
C GLY A 104 24.66 10.40 -2.58
N HIS A 105 23.81 11.27 -2.01
CA HIS A 105 23.43 11.21 -0.61
C HIS A 105 21.93 10.93 -0.47
N VAL A 106 21.58 10.08 0.49
CA VAL A 106 20.19 9.75 0.82
C VAL A 106 19.95 10.07 2.29
N TYR A 107 19.01 10.97 2.55
CA TYR A 107 18.59 11.32 3.91
C TYR A 107 17.21 10.74 4.19
N ILE A 108 17.08 9.97 5.27
CA ILE A 108 15.81 9.39 5.70
C ILE A 108 15.45 10.00 7.05
N GLN A 109 14.35 10.76 7.08
CA GLN A 109 13.80 11.32 8.31
C GLN A 109 12.88 10.29 8.96
N THR A 110 13.24 9.86 10.17
CA THR A 110 12.47 8.90 10.98
C THR A 110 12.61 9.19 12.47
N ALA A 111 11.60 8.85 13.25
CA ALA A 111 11.68 8.79 14.71
C ALA A 111 12.30 7.46 15.20
N THR A 112 12.43 6.46 14.33
CA THR A 112 12.88 5.10 14.65
C THR A 112 14.08 4.65 13.79
N PRO A 113 15.26 5.30 13.93
CA PRO A 113 16.43 5.01 13.09
C PRO A 113 16.93 3.56 13.18
N GLU A 114 16.70 2.90 14.31
CA GLU A 114 17.06 1.50 14.57
C GLU A 114 16.09 0.48 13.92
N HIS A 115 15.09 0.94 13.17
CA HIS A 115 14.09 0.04 12.59
C HIS A 115 14.75 -0.96 11.62
N PRO A 116 14.45 -2.29 11.71
CA PRO A 116 15.14 -3.31 10.91
C PRO A 116 15.16 -3.06 9.40
N VAL A 117 14.04 -2.53 8.86
CA VAL A 117 13.95 -2.16 7.43
C VAL A 117 14.95 -1.06 7.05
N LEU A 118 15.18 -0.07 7.92
CA LEU A 118 16.12 1.02 7.62
C LEU A 118 17.57 0.53 7.67
N LEU A 119 17.89 -0.31 8.65
CA LEU A 119 19.19 -0.98 8.73
C LEU A 119 19.45 -1.89 7.52
N ALA A 120 18.42 -2.58 7.03
CA ALA A 120 18.49 -3.38 5.81
C ALA A 120 18.74 -2.51 4.56
N VAL A 121 18.07 -1.36 4.45
CA VAL A 121 18.30 -0.40 3.36
C VAL A 121 19.73 0.14 3.40
N GLN A 122 20.22 0.52 4.59
CA GLN A 122 21.58 1.03 4.77
C GLN A 122 22.65 -0.01 4.40
N SER A 123 22.43 -1.27 4.78
CA SER A 123 23.40 -2.36 4.53
C SER A 123 23.28 -2.99 3.15
N GLY A 124 22.23 -2.68 2.37
CA GLY A 124 21.96 -3.28 1.05
C GLY A 124 21.64 -4.78 1.09
N LYS A 125 21.39 -5.37 2.27
CA LYS A 125 21.19 -6.82 2.45
C LYS A 125 19.74 -7.22 2.22
N TYR A 126 19.33 -7.23 0.96
CA TYR A 126 17.97 -7.62 0.57
C TYR A 126 17.59 -9.02 1.04
N GLU A 127 18.45 -10.02 0.80
CA GLU A 127 18.14 -11.43 1.08
C GLU A 127 17.84 -11.67 2.56
N ALA A 128 18.69 -11.17 3.46
CA ALA A 128 18.49 -11.31 4.90
C ALA A 128 17.18 -10.68 5.39
N MET A 129 16.80 -9.52 4.83
CA MET A 129 15.54 -8.86 5.15
C MET A 129 14.34 -9.64 4.59
N ALA A 130 14.45 -10.15 3.35
CA ALA A 130 13.42 -10.95 2.71
C ALA A 130 13.15 -12.23 3.50
N ASP A 131 14.19 -12.93 3.94
CA ASP A 131 14.08 -14.14 4.76
C ASP A 131 13.37 -13.87 6.09
N GLN A 132 13.71 -12.77 6.76
CA GLN A 132 13.03 -12.35 8.00
C GLN A 132 11.55 -12.05 7.77
N LEU A 133 11.20 -11.29 6.73
CA LEU A 133 9.80 -10.98 6.42
C LEU A 133 9.02 -12.22 5.98
N LEU A 134 9.65 -13.15 5.26
CA LEU A 134 9.02 -14.41 4.86
C LEU A 134 8.77 -15.31 6.07
N LEU A 135 9.71 -15.39 7.01
CA LEU A 135 9.52 -16.14 8.26
C LEU A 135 8.36 -15.57 9.09
N ASP A 136 8.27 -14.25 9.21
CA ASP A 136 7.17 -13.57 9.88
C ASP A 136 5.82 -13.87 9.21
N ARG A 137 5.77 -13.76 7.88
CA ARG A 137 4.58 -14.09 7.07
C ARG A 137 4.17 -15.56 7.21
N GLN A 138 5.12 -16.48 7.28
CA GLN A 138 4.84 -17.89 7.47
C GLN A 138 4.20 -18.13 8.85
N THR A 139 4.79 -17.54 9.89
CA THR A 139 4.35 -17.68 11.29
C THR A 139 2.95 -17.09 11.50
N HIS A 140 2.63 -15.98 10.85
CA HIS A 140 1.34 -15.29 10.98
C HIS A 140 0.33 -15.62 9.89
N HIS A 141 0.60 -16.62 9.06
CA HIS A 141 -0.27 -17.05 7.96
C HIS A 141 -0.65 -15.88 7.04
N TYR A 142 0.35 -15.23 6.44
CA TYR A 142 0.19 -14.23 5.40
C TYR A 142 0.71 -14.75 4.05
N PRO A 143 0.27 -14.15 2.93
CA PRO A 143 0.86 -14.41 1.62
C PRO A 143 2.40 -14.30 1.65
N PRO A 144 3.15 -15.16 0.92
CA PRO A 144 2.66 -16.12 -0.08
C PRO A 144 2.19 -17.48 0.45
N PHE A 145 2.29 -17.74 1.76
CA PHE A 145 1.99 -19.03 2.39
C PHE A 145 0.49 -19.34 2.50
N VAL A 146 -0.35 -18.31 2.44
CA VAL A 146 -1.81 -18.39 2.31
C VAL A 146 -2.29 -17.54 1.13
N ARG A 147 -3.50 -17.79 0.65
CA ARG A 147 -4.25 -16.86 -0.20
C ARG A 147 -5.15 -16.00 0.67
N MET A 148 -5.29 -14.74 0.29
CA MET A 148 -6.07 -13.78 1.07
C MET A 148 -7.21 -13.25 0.20
N ILE A 149 -8.43 -13.24 0.73
CA ILE A 149 -9.59 -12.64 0.05
C ILE A 149 -10.18 -11.59 0.98
N ARG A 150 -10.38 -10.37 0.48
CA ARG A 150 -11.17 -9.35 1.18
C ARG A 150 -12.58 -9.36 0.63
N LEU A 151 -13.56 -9.43 1.52
CA LEU A 151 -14.97 -9.22 1.20
C LEU A 151 -15.38 -7.86 1.76
N GLU A 152 -15.81 -6.96 0.88
CA GLU A 152 -16.31 -5.65 1.29
C GLU A 152 -17.84 -5.63 1.16
N VAL A 153 -18.51 -5.57 2.31
CA VAL A 153 -19.96 -5.47 2.42
C VAL A 153 -20.35 -4.00 2.46
N ARG A 154 -21.25 -3.59 1.57
CA ARG A 154 -21.67 -2.20 1.40
C ARG A 154 -23.18 -2.04 1.52
N HIS A 155 -23.63 -1.05 2.29
CA HIS A 155 -25.03 -0.68 2.34
C HIS A 155 -25.25 0.79 2.71
N ARG A 156 -26.40 1.39 2.32
CA ARG A 156 -26.73 2.79 2.64
C ARG A 156 -27.02 3.03 4.13
N ARG A 157 -27.45 1.98 4.83
CA ARG A 157 -27.73 1.96 6.27
C ARG A 157 -26.64 1.17 6.97
N GLU A 158 -25.96 1.80 7.92
CA GLU A 158 -24.85 1.21 8.68
C GLU A 158 -25.25 -0.08 9.39
N PHE A 159 -26.35 -0.05 10.14
CA PHE A 159 -26.86 -1.23 10.86
C PHE A 159 -27.06 -2.44 9.94
N VAL A 160 -27.58 -2.23 8.72
CA VAL A 160 -27.78 -3.32 7.76
C VAL A 160 -26.45 -3.84 7.22
N ALA A 161 -25.46 -2.97 6.98
CA ALA A 161 -24.11 -3.41 6.57
C ALA A 161 -23.45 -4.27 7.65
N GLN A 162 -23.52 -3.84 8.91
CA GLN A 162 -22.98 -4.57 10.05
C GLN A 162 -23.66 -5.92 10.23
N GLN A 163 -25.01 -5.98 10.24
CA GLN A 163 -25.75 -7.23 10.38
C GLN A 163 -25.46 -8.21 9.24
N ALA A 164 -25.43 -7.72 8.00
CA ALA A 164 -25.14 -8.56 6.84
C ALA A 164 -23.70 -9.10 6.88
N ALA A 165 -22.74 -8.27 7.32
CA ALA A 165 -21.34 -8.69 7.46
C ALA A 165 -21.17 -9.74 8.57
N HIS A 166 -21.82 -9.58 9.72
CA HIS A 166 -21.79 -10.58 10.79
C HIS A 166 -22.45 -11.89 10.37
N TYR A 167 -23.60 -11.82 9.70
CA TYR A 167 -24.27 -12.99 9.14
C TYR A 167 -23.35 -13.72 8.15
N LEU A 168 -22.75 -12.99 7.20
CA LEU A 168 -21.83 -13.54 6.21
C LEU A 168 -20.60 -14.18 6.88
N ALA A 169 -20.04 -13.56 7.92
CA ALA A 169 -18.92 -14.10 8.69
C ALA A 169 -19.26 -15.47 9.30
N GLY A 170 -20.45 -15.57 9.93
CA GLY A 170 -20.92 -16.82 10.52
C GLY A 170 -21.09 -17.93 9.48
N GLN A 171 -21.70 -17.62 8.33
CA GLN A 171 -21.89 -18.60 7.25
C GLN A 171 -20.55 -19.04 6.65
N LEU A 172 -19.60 -18.12 6.44
CA LEU A 172 -18.28 -18.44 5.92
C LEU A 172 -17.47 -19.28 6.92
N ASN A 173 -17.53 -18.97 8.21
CA ASN A 173 -16.88 -19.78 9.24
C ASN A 173 -17.43 -21.22 9.25
N ALA A 174 -18.76 -21.38 9.15
CA ALA A 174 -19.37 -22.71 9.06
C ALA A 174 -18.99 -23.47 7.77
N ALA A 175 -18.92 -22.78 6.63
CA ALA A 175 -18.61 -23.40 5.33
C ALA A 175 -17.12 -23.76 5.14
N LEU A 176 -16.23 -22.99 5.79
CA LEU A 176 -14.78 -23.10 5.63
C LEU A 176 -14.08 -23.79 6.79
N GLY A 177 -14.71 -23.84 7.97
CA GLY A 177 -14.10 -24.39 9.19
C GLY A 177 -13.11 -23.44 9.88
N GLY A 178 -13.11 -22.15 9.51
CA GLY A 178 -12.25 -21.11 10.09
C GLY A 178 -11.60 -20.19 9.05
N GLY A 179 -10.63 -19.39 9.49
CA GLY A 179 -9.86 -18.49 8.62
C GLY A 179 -10.59 -17.19 8.22
N VAL A 180 -11.73 -16.90 8.83
CA VAL A 180 -12.47 -15.63 8.66
C VAL A 180 -12.05 -14.66 9.76
N LEU A 181 -11.61 -13.45 9.37
CA LEU A 181 -11.30 -12.35 10.27
C LEU A 181 -12.28 -11.20 10.05
N GLY A 182 -12.63 -10.50 11.13
CA GLY A 182 -13.70 -9.51 11.16
C GLY A 182 -15.09 -10.12 11.39
N PRO A 183 -16.17 -9.39 11.09
CA PRO A 183 -16.22 -8.16 10.30
C PRO A 183 -15.79 -6.91 11.07
N ASP A 184 -15.10 -5.99 10.41
CA ASP A 184 -14.67 -4.71 10.99
C ASP A 184 -14.99 -3.53 10.06
N ALA A 185 -15.21 -2.34 10.64
CA ALA A 185 -15.29 -1.11 9.87
C ALA A 185 -13.89 -0.70 9.38
N PRO A 186 -13.68 -0.45 8.08
CA PRO A 186 -12.40 0.07 7.61
C PRO A 186 -12.15 1.49 8.11
N SER A 187 -10.88 1.92 8.07
CA SER A 187 -10.47 3.30 8.44
C SER A 187 -11.29 4.38 7.74
N VAL A 188 -11.68 4.13 6.48
CA VAL A 188 -12.69 4.92 5.75
C VAL A 188 -14.01 4.15 5.73
N GLY A 189 -14.79 4.27 6.82
CA GLY A 189 -16.03 3.51 7.02
C GLY A 189 -17.20 3.88 6.09
N ARG A 190 -17.09 4.97 5.31
CA ARG A 190 -18.16 5.44 4.40
C ARG A 190 -17.60 6.00 3.09
N VAL A 191 -18.04 5.43 1.97
CA VAL A 191 -17.63 5.87 0.61
C VAL A 191 -18.87 5.99 -0.27
N LYS A 192 -19.02 7.11 -0.99
CA LYS A 192 -20.16 7.38 -1.90
C LYS A 192 -21.53 7.09 -1.24
N ASN A 193 -21.71 7.52 0.02
CA ASN A 193 -22.91 7.29 0.84
C ASN A 193 -23.24 5.81 1.14
N LEU A 194 -22.25 4.92 1.09
CA LEU A 194 -22.36 3.53 1.52
C LEU A 194 -21.46 3.30 2.73
N TYR A 195 -22.01 2.74 3.79
CA TYR A 195 -21.26 2.22 4.92
C TYR A 195 -20.61 0.89 4.52
N LEU A 196 -19.35 0.75 4.91
CA LEU A 196 -18.50 -0.37 4.53
C LEU A 196 -18.20 -1.25 5.76
N GLN A 197 -18.14 -2.55 5.53
CA GLN A 197 -17.60 -3.54 6.47
C GLN A 197 -16.67 -4.46 5.70
N HIS A 198 -15.53 -4.82 6.29
CA HIS A 198 -14.55 -5.72 5.70
C HIS A 198 -14.54 -7.05 6.43
N LEU A 199 -14.51 -8.14 5.67
CA LEU A 199 -14.10 -9.45 6.14
C LEU A 199 -12.85 -9.88 5.39
N TRP A 200 -11.99 -10.62 6.07
CA TRP A 200 -10.80 -11.18 5.47
C TRP A 200 -10.81 -12.70 5.59
N LEU A 201 -10.52 -13.38 4.49
CA LEU A 201 -10.38 -14.83 4.44
C LEU A 201 -8.90 -15.18 4.26
N LYS A 202 -8.34 -15.94 5.18
CA LYS A 202 -7.02 -16.58 5.05
C LYS A 202 -7.23 -18.03 4.67
N LEU A 203 -6.88 -18.36 3.42
CA LEU A 203 -7.09 -19.69 2.84
C LEU A 203 -5.74 -20.39 2.65
N PRO A 204 -5.55 -21.61 3.15
CA PRO A 204 -4.35 -22.40 2.87
C PRO A 204 -4.12 -22.55 1.35
N VAL A 205 -2.85 -22.55 0.92
CA VAL A 205 -2.47 -22.73 -0.50
C VAL A 205 -2.67 -24.18 -0.97
N GLU A 206 -2.92 -25.12 -0.05
CA GLU A 206 -3.04 -26.55 -0.34
C GLU A 206 -4.23 -26.94 -1.23
N ARG A 207 -4.28 -28.24 -1.60
CA ARG A 207 -5.26 -28.83 -2.53
C ARG A 207 -6.70 -28.53 -2.06
N GLY A 208 -7.53 -28.01 -2.97
CA GLY A 208 -8.94 -27.71 -2.69
C GLY A 208 -9.37 -26.28 -3.00
N LEU A 209 -8.44 -25.40 -3.41
CA LEU A 209 -8.71 -24.00 -3.77
C LEU A 209 -9.94 -23.82 -4.70
N PRO A 210 -10.16 -24.63 -5.75
CA PRO A 210 -11.37 -24.49 -6.58
C PRO A 210 -12.67 -24.77 -5.81
N ALA A 211 -12.67 -25.79 -4.94
CA ALA A 211 -13.81 -26.13 -4.11
C ALA A 211 -14.09 -25.04 -3.06
N THR A 212 -13.02 -24.52 -2.42
CA THR A 212 -13.11 -23.42 -1.47
C THR A 212 -13.64 -22.14 -2.13
N LYS A 213 -13.12 -21.77 -3.30
CA LYS A 213 -13.64 -20.64 -4.09
C LYS A 213 -15.12 -20.81 -4.42
N LYS A 214 -15.54 -22.02 -4.78
CA LYS A 214 -16.95 -22.34 -5.04
C LYS A 214 -17.80 -22.14 -3.78
N ARG A 215 -17.35 -22.63 -2.62
CA ARG A 215 -18.06 -22.44 -1.33
C ARG A 215 -18.16 -20.97 -0.94
N VAL A 216 -17.08 -20.20 -1.05
CA VAL A 216 -17.10 -18.74 -0.79
C VAL A 216 -18.11 -18.05 -1.69
N ARG A 217 -18.07 -18.32 -3.00
CA ARG A 217 -19.03 -17.74 -3.96
C ARG A 217 -20.46 -18.11 -3.62
N GLN A 218 -20.75 -19.39 -3.38
CA GLN A 218 -22.09 -19.85 -2.99
C GLN A 218 -22.61 -19.16 -1.73
N THR A 219 -21.74 -18.98 -0.72
CA THR A 219 -22.09 -18.32 0.54
C THR A 219 -22.39 -16.83 0.34
N VAL A 220 -21.60 -16.16 -0.50
CA VAL A 220 -21.84 -14.76 -0.87
C VAL A 220 -23.13 -14.62 -1.68
N ASP A 221 -23.39 -15.51 -2.63
CA ASP A 221 -24.61 -15.49 -3.45
C ASP A 221 -25.86 -15.71 -2.57
N GLN A 222 -25.80 -16.62 -1.59
CA GLN A 222 -26.87 -16.87 -0.62
C GLN A 222 -27.27 -15.62 0.18
N LEU A 223 -26.34 -14.71 0.44
CA LEU A 223 -26.65 -13.44 1.12
C LEU A 223 -27.66 -12.59 0.32
N THR A 224 -27.55 -12.60 -1.02
CA THR A 224 -28.44 -11.82 -1.89
C THR A 224 -29.87 -12.35 -1.91
N PHE A 225 -30.06 -13.64 -1.59
CA PHE A 225 -31.37 -14.28 -1.47
C PHE A 225 -32.00 -14.09 -0.08
N HIS A 226 -31.23 -13.69 0.93
CA HIS A 226 -31.76 -13.43 2.27
C HIS A 226 -32.67 -12.18 2.27
N PRO A 227 -33.91 -12.26 2.78
CA PRO A 227 -34.90 -11.19 2.68
C PRO A 227 -34.42 -9.85 3.25
N ASP A 228 -33.69 -9.89 4.37
CA ASP A 228 -33.18 -8.69 5.04
C ASP A 228 -31.94 -8.07 4.36
N PHE A 229 -31.29 -8.79 3.44
CA PHE A 229 -30.01 -8.39 2.86
C PHE A 229 -30.03 -8.24 1.34
N LYS A 230 -31.20 -8.27 0.69
CA LYS A 230 -31.35 -8.13 -0.77
C LYS A 230 -30.69 -6.89 -1.36
N SER A 231 -30.65 -5.79 -0.61
CA SER A 231 -30.04 -4.52 -1.04
C SER A 231 -28.55 -4.40 -0.72
N VAL A 232 -27.96 -5.38 -0.03
CA VAL A 232 -26.55 -5.39 0.34
C VAL A 232 -25.70 -5.75 -0.87
N LYS A 233 -24.60 -5.03 -1.05
CA LYS A 233 -23.62 -5.32 -2.10
C LYS A 233 -22.36 -5.90 -1.47
N VAL A 234 -21.88 -7.01 -2.00
CA VAL A 234 -20.60 -7.60 -1.60
C VAL A 234 -19.62 -7.49 -2.75
N VAL A 235 -18.45 -6.90 -2.49
CA VAL A 235 -17.33 -6.87 -3.43
C VAL A 235 -16.29 -7.86 -2.97
N VAL A 236 -15.91 -8.77 -3.86
CA VAL A 236 -14.88 -9.79 -3.61
C VAL A 236 -13.58 -9.33 -4.24
N ASP A 237 -12.53 -9.21 -3.43
CA ASP A 237 -11.20 -8.81 -3.84
C ASP A 237 -10.22 -9.93 -3.49
N VAL A 238 -9.67 -10.57 -4.53
CA VAL A 238 -8.82 -11.77 -4.40
C VAL A 238 -7.37 -11.35 -4.48
N ASP A 239 -6.58 -11.80 -3.51
CA ASP A 239 -5.18 -11.41 -3.32
C ASP A 239 -5.02 -9.87 -3.33
N PRO A 240 -5.77 -9.16 -2.46
CA PRO A 240 -5.80 -7.70 -2.44
C PRO A 240 -4.40 -7.12 -2.19
N TYR A 241 -4.14 -6.01 -2.86
CA TYR A 241 -2.86 -5.29 -2.87
C TYR A 241 -2.84 -4.08 -1.94
#